data_AF-A0A7J7WII3-F1
#
_entry.id   AF-A0A7J7WII3-F1
#
_cell.length_a   1.000
_cell.length_b   1.000
_cell.length_c   1.000
_cell.angle_alpha   90.00
_cell.angle_beta   90.00
_cell.angle_gamma   90.00
#
_symmetry.space_group_name_H-M   'P 1'
#
loop_
_entity.id
_entity.type
_entity.pdbx_description
1 polymer ?
#
loop_
_entity_poly.entity_id
_entity_poly.type
_entity_poly.pdbx_seq_one_letter_code
_entity_poly.pdbx_strand_id
1 'polypeptide(L)'
;MALTLLRLAPVSVSARGLAAVAQRSGGIHTSVQGQRQFGPLAFIFGDKTSKKLTKFSKVITVDGNICSGKSKLAKAIAEKLGLKHFPEAGIHYVDSTTGDGKPLDVQYSGNCSLEKFYDDPKSNDGNSYRLQSWLYASRLLQYADALEHLLSTGAVSMAR
;
A
#
# COMPACT_ATOMS: atom_id res chain seq x y z
N MET A 1 46.50 -23.84 41.93
CA MET A 1 45.67 -23.58 40.73
C MET A 1 45.51 -22.08 40.63
N ALA A 2 46.31 -21.45 39.75
CA ALA A 2 46.64 -20.03 39.79
C ALA A 2 45.55 -19.15 39.15
N LEU A 3 45.15 -18.10 39.87
CA LEU A 3 44.34 -16.99 39.40
C LEU A 3 45.26 -15.94 38.77
N THR A 4 45.02 -15.56 37.52
CA THR A 4 45.73 -14.47 36.86
C THR A 4 44.74 -13.36 36.52
N LEU A 5 44.76 -12.32 37.35
CA LEU A 5 44.10 -11.03 37.11
C LEU A 5 44.94 -10.22 36.12
N LEU A 6 44.34 -9.82 35.00
CA LEU A 6 44.94 -8.87 34.06
C LEU A 6 44.04 -7.63 33.96
N ARG A 7 44.44 -6.59 34.70
CA ARG A 7 43.98 -5.21 34.51
C ARG A 7 44.88 -4.56 33.46
N LEU A 8 44.31 -4.05 32.37
CA LEU A 8 44.95 -3.08 31.48
C LEU A 8 43.95 -1.99 31.10
N ALA A 9 44.43 -0.75 31.15
CA ALA A 9 43.73 0.53 31.09
C ALA A 9 43.18 0.88 29.68
N PRO A 10 42.29 1.89 29.55
CA PRO A 10 41.57 2.14 28.31
C PRO A 10 42.45 2.85 27.28
N VAL A 11 42.55 2.28 26.08
CA VAL A 11 43.17 2.94 24.92
C VAL A 11 42.03 3.43 24.03
N SER A 12 41.87 4.76 23.99
CA SER A 12 41.01 5.47 23.05
C SER A 12 41.59 5.40 21.65
N VAL A 13 40.86 4.76 20.72
CA VAL A 13 41.08 4.92 19.27
C VAL A 13 39.75 5.22 18.62
N SER A 14 39.62 6.44 18.12
CA SER A 14 38.59 6.86 17.20
C SER A 14 38.94 6.34 15.81
N ALA A 15 38.09 5.51 15.23
CA ALA A 15 38.09 5.23 13.80
C ALA A 15 36.64 5.13 13.32
N ARG A 16 36.18 6.21 12.69
CA ARG A 16 34.94 6.29 11.93
C ARG A 16 34.97 5.23 10.83
N GLY A 17 33.93 4.41 10.77
CA GLY A 17 33.75 3.42 9.71
C GLY A 17 32.40 2.72 9.86
N LEU A 18 31.31 3.49 9.76
CA LEU A 18 29.95 2.94 9.68
C LEU A 18 29.80 2.21 8.35
N ALA A 19 30.14 0.92 8.31
CA ALA A 19 29.66 0.00 7.29
C ALA A 19 28.17 -0.25 7.56
N ALA A 20 27.32 0.57 6.97
CA ALA A 20 25.88 0.34 6.94
C ALA A 20 25.60 -0.89 6.07
N VAL A 21 25.55 -2.07 6.70
CA VAL A 21 24.92 -3.24 6.10
C VAL A 21 23.43 -2.92 5.98
N ALA A 22 23.03 -2.54 4.77
CA ALA A 22 21.62 -2.34 4.44
C ALA A 22 20.91 -3.70 4.51
N GLN A 23 20.35 -4.03 5.68
CA GLN A 23 19.34 -5.08 5.79
C GLN A 23 18.14 -4.67 4.93
N ARG A 24 18.10 -5.17 3.70
CA ARG A 24 16.89 -5.17 2.88
C ARG A 24 15.91 -6.16 3.52
N SER A 25 15.09 -5.68 4.45
CA SER A 25 13.85 -6.36 4.80
C SER A 25 12.93 -6.26 3.59
N GLY A 26 12.77 -7.37 2.87
CA GLY A 26 11.74 -7.48 1.84
C GLY A 26 10.37 -7.38 2.50
N GLY A 27 9.81 -6.18 2.51
CA GLY A 27 8.40 -5.95 2.81
C GLY A 27 7.57 -6.47 1.64
N ILE A 28 6.72 -7.45 1.90
CA ILE A 28 5.57 -7.70 1.05
C ILE A 28 4.62 -6.52 1.33
N HIS A 29 4.28 -5.76 0.29
CA HIS A 29 3.49 -4.52 0.29
C HIS A 29 4.27 -3.20 0.49
N THR A 30 4.18 -2.31 -0.50
CA THR A 30 4.85 -1.01 -0.59
C THR A 30 3.90 0.18 -0.41
N SER A 31 2.80 0.04 0.35
CA SER A 31 2.03 1.21 0.77
C SER A 31 2.71 1.88 1.97
N VAL A 32 3.21 3.08 1.74
CA VAL A 32 4.00 3.88 2.68
C VAL A 32 3.05 4.55 3.69
N GLN A 33 3.08 4.10 4.96
CA GLN A 33 2.98 4.90 6.21
C GLN A 33 2.61 4.09 7.48
N GLY A 34 2.53 2.76 7.42
CA GLY A 34 2.30 1.93 8.61
C GLY A 34 3.59 1.35 9.20
N GLN A 35 4.16 1.96 10.23
CA GLN A 35 5.18 1.38 11.14
C GLN A 35 4.64 0.18 11.96
N ARG A 36 3.73 -0.64 11.40
CA ARG A 36 3.14 -1.79 12.07
C ARG A 36 3.37 -3.04 11.26
N GLN A 37 4.56 -3.61 11.43
CA GLN A 37 4.87 -4.95 10.95
C GLN A 37 4.07 -5.96 11.78
N PHE A 38 2.92 -6.37 11.25
CA PHE A 38 2.22 -7.52 11.78
C PHE A 38 3.03 -8.77 11.44
N GLY A 39 3.53 -9.46 12.46
CA GLY A 39 4.33 -10.68 12.30
C GLY A 39 3.87 -11.79 13.25
N PRO A 40 4.43 -13.00 13.11
CA PRO A 40 4.09 -14.13 13.97
C PRO A 40 4.23 -13.79 15.47
N LEU A 41 5.24 -13.00 15.82
CA LEU A 41 5.46 -12.54 17.19
C LEU A 41 4.32 -11.64 17.69
N ALA A 42 3.88 -10.66 16.88
CA ALA A 42 2.76 -9.76 17.26
C ALA A 42 1.45 -10.54 17.48
N PHE A 43 1.21 -11.58 16.69
CA PHE A 43 0.07 -12.49 16.87
C PHE A 43 0.15 -13.27 18.18
N ILE A 44 1.33 -13.81 18.52
CA ILE A 44 1.57 -14.53 19.79
C ILE A 44 1.41 -13.58 20.98
N PHE A 45 1.90 -12.35 20.89
CA PHE A 45 1.73 -11.31 21.92
C PHE A 45 0.30 -10.77 22.04
N GLY A 46 -0.64 -11.29 21.26
CA GLY A 46 -2.07 -11.10 21.50
C GLY A 46 -2.73 -9.99 20.69
N ASP A 47 -2.03 -9.42 19.70
CA ASP A 47 -2.65 -8.58 18.66
C ASP A 47 -3.43 -9.49 17.69
N LYS A 48 -4.63 -9.89 18.12
CA LYS A 48 -5.55 -10.71 17.32
C LYS A 48 -6.49 -9.78 16.57
N THR A 49 -6.51 -9.88 15.25
CA THR A 49 -7.45 -9.15 14.37
C THR A 49 -8.91 -9.37 14.77
N SER A 50 -9.26 -10.57 15.25
CA SER A 50 -10.62 -10.88 15.72
C SER A 50 -11.12 -9.98 16.85
N LYS A 51 -10.24 -9.40 17.68
CA LYS A 51 -10.63 -8.47 18.75
C LYS A 51 -11.04 -7.10 18.21
N LYS A 52 -10.54 -6.72 17.03
CA LYS A 52 -10.75 -5.42 16.39
C LYS A 52 -11.94 -5.43 15.43
N LEU A 53 -12.33 -6.60 14.93
CA LEU A 53 -13.44 -6.76 14.00
C LEU A 53 -14.79 -6.64 14.72
N THR A 54 -15.61 -5.69 14.28
CA THR A 54 -16.98 -5.49 14.76
C THR A 54 -17.99 -5.94 13.70
N LYS A 55 -19.28 -6.05 14.05
CA LYS A 55 -20.35 -6.41 13.09
C LYS A 55 -20.48 -5.41 11.92
N PHE A 56 -19.99 -4.19 12.12
CA PHE A 56 -20.05 -3.13 11.13
C PHE A 56 -18.85 -3.15 10.18
N SER A 57 -17.75 -3.82 10.53
CA SER A 57 -16.49 -3.93 9.77
C SER A 57 -16.65 -4.72 8.46
N LYS A 58 -17.25 -4.11 7.43
CA LYS A 58 -17.49 -4.70 6.09
C LYS A 58 -16.87 -3.84 5.00
N VAL A 59 -16.19 -4.45 4.03
CA VAL A 59 -15.78 -3.72 2.81
C VAL A 59 -17.01 -3.51 1.93
N ILE A 60 -17.26 -2.27 1.53
CA ILE A 60 -18.32 -1.92 0.58
C ILE A 60 -17.66 -1.53 -0.73
N THR A 61 -18.02 -2.21 -1.81
CA THR A 61 -17.63 -1.86 -3.17
C THR A 61 -18.83 -1.29 -3.91
N VAL A 62 -18.62 -0.19 -4.64
CA VAL A 62 -19.69 0.43 -5.44
C VAL A 62 -19.30 0.34 -6.90
N ASP A 63 -19.85 -0.63 -7.59
CA ASP A 63 -19.65 -0.80 -9.02
C ASP A 63 -20.67 0.02 -9.84
N GLY A 64 -20.31 0.33 -11.07
CA GLY A 64 -21.17 1.08 -12.00
C GLY A 64 -20.46 1.46 -13.28
N ASN A 65 -21.26 1.68 -14.33
CA ASN A 65 -20.77 2.09 -15.64
C ASN A 65 -19.99 3.42 -15.58
N ILE A 66 -19.18 3.66 -16.62
CA ILE A 66 -18.44 4.92 -16.79
C ILE A 66 -19.46 6.08 -16.81
N CYS A 67 -19.11 7.18 -16.13
CA CYS A 67 -19.94 8.39 -16.00
C CYS A 67 -21.25 8.27 -15.20
N SER A 68 -21.55 7.16 -14.51
CA SER A 68 -22.78 7.03 -13.69
C SER A 68 -22.77 7.81 -12.36
N GLY A 69 -21.88 8.80 -12.18
CA GLY A 69 -21.80 9.60 -10.94
C GLY A 69 -21.35 8.79 -9.70
N LYS A 70 -20.80 7.61 -9.95
CA LYS A 70 -20.55 6.56 -8.99
C LYS A 70 -19.64 7.04 -7.83
N SER A 71 -18.64 7.88 -8.13
CA SER A 71 -17.69 8.46 -7.16
C SER A 71 -18.35 9.40 -6.16
N LYS A 72 -19.43 10.11 -6.55
CA LYS A 72 -20.19 10.97 -5.63
C LYS A 72 -20.99 10.14 -4.63
N LEU A 73 -21.62 9.06 -5.10
CA LEU A 73 -22.34 8.13 -4.24
C LEU A 73 -21.42 7.48 -3.20
N ALA A 74 -20.21 7.07 -3.62
CA ALA A 74 -19.25 6.48 -2.69
C ALA A 74 -18.82 7.45 -1.59
N LYS A 75 -18.54 8.71 -1.92
CA LYS A 75 -18.24 9.75 -0.92
C LYS A 75 -19.39 9.96 0.05
N ALA A 76 -20.62 10.08 -0.45
CA ALA A 76 -21.80 10.27 0.39
C ALA A 76 -22.04 9.11 1.37
N ILE A 77 -21.85 7.86 0.91
CA ILE A 77 -21.97 6.68 1.77
C ILE A 77 -20.86 6.66 2.83
N ALA A 78 -19.63 6.97 2.43
CA ALA A 78 -18.49 7.02 3.33
C ALA A 78 -18.68 8.09 4.42
N GLU A 79 -19.16 9.28 4.08
CA GLU A 79 -19.46 10.35 5.05
C GLU A 79 -20.59 9.97 6.02
N LYS A 80 -21.65 9.33 5.51
CA LYS A 80 -22.80 8.93 6.35
C LYS A 80 -22.48 7.82 7.33
N LEU A 81 -21.64 6.87 6.93
CA LEU A 81 -21.26 5.71 7.74
C LEU A 81 -19.95 5.94 8.53
N GLY A 82 -19.22 7.02 8.27
CA GLY A 82 -17.92 7.32 8.89
C GLY A 82 -16.78 6.42 8.36
N LEU A 83 -16.82 6.07 7.07
CA LEU A 83 -15.88 5.15 6.43
C LEU A 83 -14.70 5.89 5.82
N LYS A 84 -13.56 5.20 5.73
CA LYS A 84 -12.46 5.67 4.89
C LYS A 84 -12.82 5.46 3.42
N HIS A 85 -12.95 6.57 2.68
CA HIS A 85 -13.19 6.56 1.25
C HIS A 85 -11.88 6.39 0.47
N PHE A 86 -11.76 5.31 -0.30
CA PHE A 86 -10.68 5.15 -1.28
C PHE A 86 -11.12 5.68 -2.65
N PRO A 87 -10.35 6.56 -3.30
CA PRO A 87 -10.66 7.03 -4.66
C PRO A 87 -10.52 5.89 -5.68
N GLU A 88 -11.16 6.04 -6.85
CA GLU A 88 -11.08 5.07 -7.96
C GLU A 88 -9.63 4.87 -8.41
N ALA A 89 -9.17 3.61 -8.47
CA ALA A 89 -7.83 3.28 -8.97
C ALA A 89 -7.70 3.63 -10.47
N GLY A 90 -7.02 4.75 -10.73
CA GLY A 90 -6.51 5.12 -12.05
C GLY A 90 -5.09 4.63 -12.28
N ILE A 91 -4.51 5.04 -13.42
CA ILE A 91 -3.14 4.70 -13.83
C ILE A 91 -2.11 5.15 -12.79
N HIS A 92 -2.35 6.30 -12.14
CA HIS A 92 -1.46 6.90 -11.14
C HIS A 92 -1.80 6.53 -9.69
N TYR A 93 -2.65 5.52 -9.45
CA TYR A 93 -3.00 5.12 -8.08
C TYR A 93 -1.74 4.65 -7.31
N VAL A 94 -0.90 3.85 -7.96
CA VAL A 94 0.36 3.35 -7.40
C VAL A 94 1.30 4.50 -7.04
N ASP A 95 1.41 5.49 -7.92
CA ASP A 95 2.24 6.69 -7.73
C ASP A 95 1.74 7.56 -6.56
N SER A 96 0.43 7.68 -6.39
CA SER A 96 -0.16 8.44 -5.29
C SER A 96 0.01 7.74 -3.93
N THR A 97 0.11 6.41 -3.95
CA THR A 97 0.23 5.59 -2.74
C THR A 97 1.70 5.34 -2.36
N THR A 98 2.62 5.43 -3.33
CA THR A 98 4.03 5.07 -3.20
C THR A 98 4.93 6.27 -3.50
N GLY A 99 5.78 6.65 -2.54
CA GLY A 99 6.77 7.73 -2.73
C GLY A 99 6.24 9.12 -2.38
N ASP A 100 6.52 10.11 -3.25
CA ASP A 100 6.25 11.54 -3.00
C ASP A 100 4.77 11.93 -3.20
N GLY A 101 3.91 10.99 -3.59
CA GLY A 101 2.48 11.21 -3.83
C GLY A 101 2.16 12.05 -5.09
N LYS A 102 3.18 12.36 -5.91
CA LYS A 102 3.02 13.06 -7.18
C LYS A 102 2.86 12.03 -8.32
N PRO A 103 1.96 12.27 -9.29
CA PRO A 103 1.85 11.38 -10.45
C PRO A 103 3.17 11.37 -11.21
N LEU A 104 3.68 10.18 -11.50
CA LEU A 104 4.85 10.02 -12.35
C LEU A 104 4.47 10.25 -13.81
N ASP A 105 5.48 10.59 -14.63
CA ASP A 105 5.29 10.69 -16.06
C ASP A 105 4.87 9.33 -16.66
N VAL A 106 4.08 9.36 -17.73
CA VAL A 106 3.43 8.19 -18.35
C VAL A 106 4.46 7.15 -18.80
N GLN A 107 5.66 7.60 -19.18
CA GLN A 107 6.80 6.76 -19.52
C GLN A 107 7.22 5.82 -18.37
N TYR A 108 7.08 6.28 -17.13
CA TYR A 108 7.46 5.53 -15.92
C TYR A 108 6.25 4.88 -15.24
N SER A 109 5.03 5.40 -15.43
CA SER A 109 3.79 4.83 -14.89
C SER A 109 3.16 3.84 -15.88
N GLY A 110 3.71 2.63 -15.96
CA GLY A 110 3.13 1.51 -16.71
C GLY A 110 3.10 1.64 -18.24
N ASN A 111 3.57 2.77 -18.80
CA ASN A 111 3.61 3.06 -20.23
C ASN A 111 2.26 2.83 -20.94
N CYS A 112 1.16 3.17 -20.27
CA CYS A 112 -0.19 3.02 -20.81
C CYS A 112 -0.93 4.37 -20.76
N SER A 113 -1.68 4.67 -21.82
CA SER A 113 -2.48 5.89 -21.90
C SER A 113 -3.95 5.54 -22.15
N LEU A 114 -4.82 6.12 -21.33
CA LEU A 114 -6.26 6.01 -21.47
C LEU A 114 -6.76 6.80 -22.70
N GLU A 115 -6.15 7.95 -22.98
CA GLU A 115 -6.50 8.81 -24.12
C GLU A 115 -6.25 8.06 -25.44
N LYS A 116 -5.07 7.44 -25.57
CA LYS A 116 -4.72 6.63 -26.75
C LYS A 116 -5.65 5.43 -26.94
N PHE A 117 -6.19 4.87 -25.84
CA PHE A 117 -7.17 3.78 -25.91
C PHE A 117 -8.55 4.27 -26.39
N TYR A 118 -8.96 5.49 -26.05
CA TYR A 118 -10.20 6.07 -26.56
C TYR A 118 -10.11 6.43 -28.04
N ASP A 119 -8.95 6.89 -28.50
CA ASP A 119 -8.74 7.24 -29.91
C ASP A 119 -8.74 6.00 -30.81
N ASP A 120 -7.94 4.97 -30.48
CA ASP A 120 -7.90 3.72 -31.24
C ASP A 120 -7.74 2.50 -30.33
N PRO A 121 -8.84 1.82 -29.97
CA PRO A 121 -8.80 0.65 -29.10
C PRO A 121 -8.20 -0.60 -29.78
N LYS A 122 -8.01 -0.61 -31.11
CA LYS A 122 -7.44 -1.73 -31.87
C LYS A 122 -6.02 -1.45 -32.35
N SER A 123 -5.38 -0.42 -31.81
CA SER A 123 -4.01 -0.08 -32.15
C SER A 123 -3.07 -1.29 -31.95
N ASN A 124 -2.19 -1.51 -32.93
CA ASN A 124 -1.21 -2.62 -32.93
C ASN A 124 -0.12 -2.46 -31.84
N ASP A 125 -0.08 -1.33 -31.15
CA ASP A 125 0.85 -1.04 -30.05
C ASP A 125 0.56 -1.84 -28.76
N GLY A 126 -0.53 -2.63 -28.74
CA GLY A 126 -0.90 -3.45 -27.59
C GLY A 126 -1.30 -2.65 -26.34
N ASN A 127 -1.54 -1.33 -26.50
CA ASN A 127 -1.88 -0.42 -25.40
C ASN A 127 -3.15 -0.88 -24.67
N SER A 128 -4.15 -1.41 -25.39
CA SER A 128 -5.43 -1.86 -24.82
C SER A 128 -5.22 -2.95 -23.76
N TYR A 129 -4.42 -3.97 -24.08
CA TYR A 129 -4.11 -5.04 -23.13
C TYR A 129 -3.23 -4.57 -21.97
N ARG A 130 -2.23 -3.72 -22.27
CA ARG A 130 -1.31 -3.17 -21.27
C ARG A 130 -2.06 -2.30 -20.26
N LEU A 131 -2.95 -1.43 -20.73
CA LEU A 131 -3.82 -0.59 -19.92
C LEU A 131 -4.74 -1.44 -19.03
N GLN A 132 -5.39 -2.47 -19.58
CA GLN A 132 -6.28 -3.33 -18.80
C GLN A 132 -5.53 -4.09 -17.70
N SER A 133 -4.34 -4.62 -18.02
CA SER A 133 -3.48 -5.29 -17.04
C SER A 133 -3.01 -4.34 -15.94
N TRP A 134 -2.64 -3.11 -16.30
CA TRP A 134 -2.21 -2.08 -15.36
C TRP A 134 -3.33 -1.64 -14.41
N LEU A 135 -4.53 -1.40 -14.95
CA LEU A 135 -5.71 -1.08 -14.15
C LEU A 135 -6.11 -2.23 -13.23
N TYR A 136 -5.97 -3.48 -13.68
CA TYR A 136 -6.21 -4.64 -12.84
C TYR A 136 -5.24 -4.70 -11.65
N ALA A 137 -3.94 -4.52 -11.89
CA ALA A 137 -2.93 -4.49 -10.84
C ALA A 137 -3.18 -3.34 -9.84
N SER A 138 -3.56 -2.16 -10.33
CA SER A 138 -3.87 -0.99 -9.49
C SER A 138 -5.09 -1.23 -8.60
N ARG A 139 -6.15 -1.86 -9.13
CA ARG A 139 -7.33 -2.24 -8.34
C ARG A 139 -7.02 -3.31 -7.31
N LEU A 140 -6.16 -4.27 -7.65
CA LEU A 140 -5.71 -5.29 -6.71
C LEU A 140 -4.96 -4.66 -5.53
N LEU A 141 -4.09 -3.69 -5.80
CA LEU A 141 -3.36 -2.95 -4.78
C LEU A 141 -4.31 -2.16 -3.87
N GLN A 142 -5.26 -1.41 -4.44
CA GLN A 142 -6.25 -0.66 -3.66
C GLN A 142 -7.11 -1.59 -2.78
N TYR A 143 -7.46 -2.77 -3.29
CA TYR A 143 -8.20 -3.76 -2.51
C TYR A 143 -7.36 -4.31 -1.36
N ALA A 144 -6.07 -4.57 -1.59
CA ALA A 144 -5.15 -4.98 -0.54
C ALA A 144 -4.97 -3.89 0.53
N ASP A 145 -4.83 -2.61 0.15
CA ASP A 145 -4.77 -1.49 1.09
C ASP A 145 -6.07 -1.33 1.90
N ALA A 146 -7.22 -1.54 1.27
CA ALA A 146 -8.52 -1.49 1.93
C ALA A 146 -8.67 -2.64 2.95
N LEU A 147 -8.18 -3.84 2.63
CA LEU A 147 -8.16 -4.98 3.54
C LEU A 147 -7.18 -4.77 4.69
N GLU A 148 -5.99 -4.25 4.42
CA GLU A 148 -5.00 -3.93 5.45
C GLU A 148 -5.58 -2.91 6.44
N HIS A 149 -6.22 -1.85 5.93
CA HIS A 149 -6.90 -0.87 6.76
C HIS A 149 -7.97 -1.54 7.63
N LEU A 150 -8.83 -2.37 7.04
CA LEU A 150 -9.89 -3.07 7.78
C LEU A 150 -9.31 -3.97 8.88
N LEU A 151 -8.28 -4.76 8.58
CA LEU A 151 -7.68 -5.70 9.53
C LEU A 151 -6.86 -5.01 10.63
N SER A 152 -6.24 -3.87 10.31
CA SER A 152 -5.41 -3.12 11.24
C SER A 152 -6.22 -2.27 12.21
N THR A 153 -7.21 -1.52 11.70
CA THR A 153 -8.01 -0.58 12.50
C THR A 153 -9.34 -1.17 12.98
N GLY A 154 -9.83 -2.25 12.35
CA GLY A 154 -11.20 -2.72 12.57
C GLY A 154 -12.27 -1.80 11.98
N ALA A 155 -11.87 -0.67 11.39
CA ALA A 155 -12.75 0.32 10.79
C ALA A 155 -13.05 -0.03 9.34
N VAL A 156 -14.28 0.26 8.94
CA VAL A 156 -14.80 -0.04 7.61
C VAL A 156 -14.09 0.80 6.54
N SER A 157 -13.58 0.11 5.52
CA SER A 157 -12.98 0.69 4.32
C SER A 157 -13.93 0.54 3.13
N MET A 158 -14.02 1.60 2.32
CA MET A 158 -14.80 1.60 1.09
C MET A 158 -13.86 1.58 -0.11
N ALA A 159 -13.73 0.43 -0.75
CA ALA A 159 -12.86 0.22 -1.91
C ALA A 159 -13.65 0.40 -3.21
N ARG A 160 -13.01 0.96 -4.24
CA ARG A 160 -13.61 1.07 -5.56
C ARG A 160 -12.63 0.82 -6.69
#